data_AF-A0A832IU16-F1
#
_entry.id   AF-A0A832IU16-F1
#
_cell.length_a   1.000
_cell.length_b   1.000
_cell.length_c   1.000
_cell.angle_alpha   90.00
_cell.angle_beta   90.00
_cell.angle_gamma   90.00
#
_symmetry.space_group_name_H-M   'P 1'
#
loop_
_entity.id
_entity.type
_entity.pdbx_description
1 polymer ?
#
loop_
_entity_poly.entity_id
_entity_poly.type
_entity_poly.pdbx_seq_one_letter_code
_entity_poly.pdbx_strand_id
1 'polypeptide(L)'
;MAYNLPGIEDGALRLSEEAIAAIFSGEIQYWDDPRITSTNKSLMLPHKPISVAVRADGSGTTYNFTYYLRKIDYAHFRKAAKSFDWKAETISAKGSSRLSKLITATPYSIGYVDYSKKLKYDLSTAVIQNKSGNWVSPTLKAAQEGAKRAHLDKNKDFYGVIAYQDGKDAYPLIATTFVLLPYEGKAQNREILDFFNWAFEHGQALANTHGFSMLPKETIQEIRAYWREKVLQPPKQMQGV
;
A
#
# COMPACT_ATOMS: atom_id res chain seq x y z
N MET A 1 0.65 3.14 7.79
CA MET A 1 1.77 2.93 8.72
C MET A 1 1.21 2.42 10.02
N ALA A 2 1.45 1.17 10.38
CA ALA A 2 0.99 0.60 11.65
C ALA A 2 2.07 0.80 12.71
N TYR A 3 1.67 1.08 13.95
CA TYR A 3 2.58 1.23 15.07
C TYR A 3 2.06 0.55 16.32
N ASN A 4 2.96 0.33 17.27
CA ASN A 4 2.65 -0.06 18.63
C ASN A 4 3.37 0.92 19.57
N LEU A 5 2.62 1.88 20.08
CA LEU A 5 3.11 2.91 21.01
C LEU A 5 2.19 2.90 22.23
N PRO A 6 2.62 2.29 23.35
CA PRO A 6 1.82 2.28 24.57
C PRO A 6 1.37 3.70 24.96
N GLY A 7 0.07 3.89 25.18
CA GLY A 7 -0.52 5.18 25.54
C GLY A 7 -0.84 6.11 24.37
N ILE A 8 -0.55 5.72 23.12
CA ILE A 8 -0.90 6.48 21.92
C ILE A 8 -2.01 5.74 21.14
N GLU A 9 -3.20 6.33 21.11
CA GLU A 9 -4.38 5.75 20.47
C GLU A 9 -4.30 5.74 18.94
N ASP A 10 -5.10 4.89 18.29
CA ASP A 10 -5.18 4.82 16.82
C ASP A 10 -5.49 6.19 16.19
N GLY A 11 -4.78 6.56 15.12
CA GLY A 11 -4.99 7.82 14.41
C GLY A 11 -4.50 9.06 15.16
N ALA A 12 -3.99 8.94 16.39
CA ALA A 12 -3.45 10.08 17.14
C ALA A 12 -2.08 10.52 16.61
N LEU A 13 -1.21 9.56 16.26
CA LEU A 13 0.13 9.84 15.76
C LEU A 13 0.07 10.39 14.33
N ARG A 14 0.74 11.53 14.11
CA ARG A 14 0.99 12.14 12.80
C ARG A 14 2.44 11.89 12.37
N LEU A 15 2.67 11.46 11.14
CA LEU A 15 4.02 11.29 10.59
C LEU A 15 4.16 12.03 9.26
N SER A 16 5.07 13.01 9.22
CA SER A 16 5.44 13.69 7.98
C SER A 16 6.16 12.74 7.02
N GLU A 17 6.27 13.12 5.76
CA GLU A 17 7.04 12.37 4.78
C GLU A 17 8.51 12.26 5.21
N GLU A 18 9.08 13.37 5.70
CA GLU A 18 10.43 13.42 6.26
C GLU A 18 10.61 12.43 7.43
N ALA A 19 9.69 12.42 8.41
CA ALA A 19 9.78 11.52 9.54
C ALA A 19 9.71 10.04 9.10
N ILE A 20 8.85 9.71 8.13
CA ILE A 20 8.76 8.34 7.62
C ILE A 20 10.05 7.95 6.91
N ALA A 21 10.59 8.80 6.03
CA ALA A 21 11.84 8.51 5.33
C ALA A 21 12.99 8.29 6.32
N ALA A 22 13.12 9.19 7.31
CA ALA A 22 14.19 9.17 8.28
C ALA A 22 14.11 7.98 9.27
N ILE A 23 12.90 7.53 9.64
CA ILE A 23 12.73 6.29 10.42
C ILE A 23 13.26 5.08 9.63
N PHE A 24 12.87 4.96 8.36
CA PHE A 24 13.21 3.78 7.56
C PHE A 24 14.63 3.83 6.97
N SER A 25 15.27 5.01 6.92
CA SER A 25 16.69 5.17 6.58
C SER A 25 17.60 4.90 7.79
N GLY A 26 17.05 4.97 9.01
CA GLY A 26 17.77 4.78 10.27
C GLY A 26 18.28 6.07 10.89
N GLU A 27 17.97 7.23 10.31
CA GLU A 27 18.34 8.55 10.83
C GLU A 27 17.50 8.98 12.04
N ILE A 28 16.27 8.47 12.16
CA ILE A 28 15.47 8.57 13.39
C ILE A 28 15.47 7.22 14.08
N GLN A 29 16.01 7.20 15.30
CA GLN A 29 16.14 5.97 16.09
C GLN A 29 15.26 5.98 17.35
N TYR A 30 14.71 7.13 17.75
CA TYR A 30 13.92 7.29 18.97
C TYR A 30 12.60 8.02 18.69
N TRP A 31 11.55 7.67 19.42
CA TRP A 31 10.20 8.22 19.22
C TRP A 31 10.04 9.70 19.59
N ASP A 32 10.92 10.24 20.42
CA ASP A 32 10.92 11.65 20.83
C ASP A 32 11.78 12.56 19.92
N ASP A 33 12.25 12.05 18.79
CA ASP A 33 13.00 12.84 17.80
C ASP A 33 12.22 14.12 17.40
N PRO A 34 12.87 15.29 17.30
CA PRO A 34 12.24 16.56 16.93
C PRO A 34 11.40 16.53 15.65
N ARG A 35 11.79 15.70 14.67
CA ARG A 35 11.06 15.53 13.40
C ARG A 35 9.72 14.82 13.61
N ILE A 36 9.59 14.01 14.66
CA ILE A 36 8.31 13.40 15.06
C ILE A 36 7.54 14.34 15.99
N THR A 37 8.17 14.81 17.08
CA THR A 37 7.49 15.60 18.13
C THR A 37 6.94 16.94 17.63
N SER A 38 7.60 17.57 16.65
CA SER A 38 7.15 18.85 16.06
C SER A 38 5.74 18.80 15.47
N THR A 39 5.31 17.62 14.97
CA THR A 39 3.97 17.39 14.39
C THR A 39 2.99 16.74 15.37
N ASN A 40 3.43 16.44 16.60
CA ASN A 40 2.72 15.68 17.62
C ASN A 40 2.78 16.35 19.01
N LYS A 41 2.74 17.68 19.09
CA LYS A 41 2.97 18.44 20.34
C LYS A 41 2.01 18.10 21.49
N SER A 42 0.83 17.55 21.18
CA SER A 42 -0.16 17.11 22.17
C SER A 42 0.09 15.69 22.70
N LEU A 43 1.02 14.94 22.11
CA LEU A 43 1.35 13.58 22.51
C LEU A 43 2.61 13.57 23.37
N MET A 44 2.58 12.77 24.44
CA MET A 44 3.75 12.48 25.25
C MET A 44 4.52 11.32 24.61
N LEU A 45 5.39 11.64 23.65
CA LEU A 45 6.22 10.63 22.97
C LEU A 45 7.41 10.23 23.85
N PRO A 46 7.67 8.92 24.04
CA PRO A 46 8.70 8.46 24.96
C PRO A 46 10.09 8.46 24.31
N HIS A 47 11.14 8.67 25.11
CA HIS A 47 12.52 8.40 24.69
C HIS A 47 12.78 6.88 24.65
N LYS A 48 12.27 6.23 23.61
CA LYS A 48 12.38 4.78 23.39
C LYS A 48 12.84 4.49 21.97
N PRO A 49 13.74 3.49 21.79
CA PRO A 49 14.16 3.07 20.46
C PRO A 49 12.99 2.66 19.59
N ILE A 50 13.06 2.99 18.30
CA ILE A 50 12.07 2.59 17.30
C ILE A 50 12.44 1.21 16.76
N SER A 51 11.53 0.25 16.90
CA SER A 51 11.67 -1.07 16.27
C SER A 51 11.01 -1.07 14.88
N VAL A 52 11.81 -0.91 13.82
CA VAL A 52 11.28 -0.88 12.45
C VAL A 52 10.95 -2.30 11.98
N ALA A 53 9.67 -2.57 11.71
CA ALA A 53 9.17 -3.87 11.30
C ALA A 53 9.03 -3.97 9.77
N VAL A 54 9.73 -4.92 9.15
CA VAL A 54 9.78 -5.10 7.69
C VAL A 54 9.47 -6.53 7.25
N ARG A 55 9.15 -6.72 5.97
CA ARG A 55 8.98 -8.06 5.38
C ARG A 55 10.32 -8.75 5.19
N ALA A 56 10.41 -10.01 5.62
CA ALA A 56 11.58 -10.87 5.40
C ALA A 56 11.58 -11.55 4.02
N ASP A 57 10.41 -11.62 3.37
CA ASP A 57 10.19 -12.27 2.08
C ASP A 57 9.86 -11.27 0.97
N GLY A 58 10.08 -11.67 -0.28
CA GLY A 58 9.72 -10.86 -1.45
C GLY A 58 8.24 -10.48 -1.44
N SER A 59 7.96 -9.17 -1.44
CA SER A 59 6.63 -8.64 -1.10
C SER A 59 6.20 -7.50 -2.03
N GLY A 60 4.98 -7.59 -2.57
CA GLY A 60 4.35 -6.49 -3.29
C GLY A 60 4.10 -5.27 -2.39
N THR A 61 3.77 -5.47 -1.12
CA THR A 61 3.60 -4.37 -0.15
C THR A 61 4.94 -3.64 0.07
N THR A 62 6.06 -4.38 0.12
CA THR A 62 7.41 -3.80 0.23
C THR A 62 7.79 -3.03 -1.02
N TYR A 63 7.43 -3.53 -2.21
CA TYR A 63 7.65 -2.81 -3.46
C TYR A 63 6.90 -1.48 -3.49
N ASN A 64 5.61 -1.46 -3.13
CA ASN A 64 4.83 -0.22 -3.09
C ASN A 64 5.34 0.76 -2.02
N PHE A 65 5.73 0.26 -0.84
CA PHE A 65 6.26 1.10 0.22
C PHE A 65 7.63 1.70 -0.15
N THR A 66 8.54 0.91 -0.70
CA THR A 66 9.85 1.41 -1.16
C THR A 66 9.73 2.32 -2.39
N TYR A 67 8.71 2.12 -3.24
CA TYR A 67 8.36 3.09 -4.28
C TYR A 67 7.97 4.44 -3.68
N TYR A 68 7.13 4.45 -2.65
CA TYR A 68 6.77 5.68 -1.94
C TYR A 68 7.99 6.33 -1.29
N LEU A 69 8.82 5.57 -0.56
CA LEU A 69 10.04 6.09 0.06
C LEU A 69 10.99 6.73 -0.97
N ARG A 70 11.14 6.10 -2.14
CA ARG A 70 11.92 6.65 -3.26
C ARG A 70 11.39 8.01 -3.75
N LYS A 71 10.07 8.23 -3.68
CA LYS A 71 9.45 9.48 -4.14
C LYS A 71 9.69 10.64 -3.19
N ILE A 72 9.70 10.37 -1.89
CA ILE A 72 9.87 11.38 -0.85
C ILE A 72 11.34 11.60 -0.47
N ASP A 73 12.19 10.58 -0.65
CA ASP A 73 13.61 10.64 -0.34
C ASP A 73 14.42 9.73 -1.28
N TYR A 74 14.79 10.30 -2.42
CA TYR A 74 15.61 9.60 -3.42
C TYR A 74 17.06 9.37 -2.96
N ALA A 75 17.56 10.18 -2.03
CA ALA A 75 18.95 10.09 -1.58
C ALA A 75 19.20 8.76 -0.85
N HIS A 76 18.28 8.37 0.02
CA HIS A 76 18.32 7.11 0.76
C HIS A 76 17.68 5.94 0.01
N PHE A 77 16.61 6.17 -0.76
CA PHE A 77 15.81 5.10 -1.38
C PHE A 77 15.86 5.15 -2.90
N ARG A 78 16.98 4.73 -3.50
CA ARG A 78 17.20 4.86 -4.96
C ARG A 78 16.39 3.90 -5.84
N LYS A 79 15.71 2.91 -5.26
CA LYS A 79 14.94 1.89 -6.00
C LYS A 79 13.67 1.46 -5.26
N ALA A 80 12.67 1.02 -6.02
CA ALA A 80 11.55 0.25 -5.50
C ALA A 80 11.85 -1.24 -5.68
N ALA A 81 11.66 -2.05 -4.65
CA ALA A 81 12.01 -3.48 -4.71
C ALA A 81 11.09 -4.33 -3.82
N LYS A 82 10.86 -5.58 -4.23
CA LYS A 82 10.10 -6.56 -3.44
C LYS A 82 10.86 -7.05 -2.20
N SER A 83 12.18 -7.01 -2.26
CA SER A 83 13.10 -7.22 -1.14
C SER A 83 14.04 -6.03 -1.08
N PHE A 84 14.27 -5.48 0.10
CA PHE A 84 15.01 -4.24 0.28
C PHE A 84 16.04 -4.43 1.40
N ASP A 85 17.22 -3.86 1.19
CA ASP A 85 18.30 -3.86 2.18
C ASP A 85 18.16 -2.59 3.03
N TRP A 86 17.71 -2.77 4.27
CA TRP A 86 17.35 -1.67 5.16
C TRP A 86 18.59 -1.25 5.96
N LYS A 87 18.93 0.04 5.92
CA LYS A 87 20.01 0.60 6.73
C LYS A 87 19.62 0.76 8.21
N ALA A 88 18.33 1.01 8.46
CA ALA A 88 17.78 1.01 9.82
C ALA A 88 17.93 -0.38 10.46
N GLU A 89 18.05 -0.42 11.78
CA GLU A 89 17.87 -1.67 12.51
C GLU A 89 16.42 -2.14 12.36
N THR A 90 16.23 -3.39 11.94
CA THR A 90 14.88 -3.91 11.66
C THR A 90 14.62 -5.23 12.37
N ILE A 91 13.36 -5.40 12.76
CA ILE A 91 12.76 -6.70 13.02
C ILE A 91 12.01 -7.15 11.77
N SER A 92 11.98 -8.45 11.48
CA SER A 92 11.35 -8.92 10.25
C SER A 92 10.52 -10.18 10.40
N ALA A 93 9.51 -10.32 9.54
CA ALA A 93 8.65 -11.49 9.50
C ALA A 93 8.23 -11.83 8.07
N LYS A 94 8.02 -13.13 7.82
CA LYS A 94 7.50 -13.64 6.54
C LYS A 94 5.99 -13.48 6.45
N GLY A 95 5.53 -12.76 5.41
CA GLY A 95 4.11 -12.52 5.13
C GLY A 95 3.47 -11.45 6.00
N SER A 96 2.47 -10.74 5.44
CA SER A 96 1.79 -9.61 6.12
C SER A 96 1.18 -10.00 7.47
N SER A 97 0.60 -11.19 7.60
CA SER A 97 -0.03 -11.64 8.86
C SER A 97 0.98 -11.80 10.01
N ARG A 98 2.17 -12.35 9.74
CA ARG A 98 3.19 -12.47 10.80
C ARG A 98 3.81 -11.12 11.12
N LEU A 99 3.98 -10.25 10.12
CA LEU A 99 4.45 -8.88 10.34
C LEU A 99 3.48 -8.08 11.23
N SER A 100 2.18 -8.16 10.99
CA SER A 100 1.17 -7.52 11.85
C SER A 100 1.21 -8.01 13.28
N LYS A 101 1.33 -9.33 13.49
CA LYS A 101 1.48 -9.90 14.84
C LYS A 101 2.77 -9.45 15.51
N LEU A 102 3.86 -9.36 14.75
CA LEU A 102 5.14 -8.85 15.24
C LEU A 102 5.01 -7.41 15.73
N ILE A 103 4.39 -6.52 14.95
CA ILE A 103 4.12 -5.13 15.37
C ILE A 103 3.27 -5.12 16.66
N THR A 104 2.22 -5.93 16.72
CA THR A 104 1.33 -6.03 17.90
C THR A 104 2.08 -6.50 19.15
N ALA A 105 3.01 -7.45 19.00
CA ALA A 105 3.74 -8.05 20.11
C ALA A 105 5.00 -7.25 20.52
N THR A 106 5.43 -6.28 19.72
CA THR A 106 6.66 -5.51 19.97
C THR A 106 6.31 -4.04 20.26
N PRO A 107 6.34 -3.62 21.54
CA PRO A 107 6.20 -2.20 21.90
C PRO A 107 7.24 -1.34 21.19
N TYR A 108 6.86 -0.10 20.93
CA TYR A 108 7.69 0.91 20.24
C TYR A 108 8.04 0.54 18.79
N SER A 109 7.25 -0.35 18.17
CA SER A 109 7.46 -0.74 16.78
C SER A 109 6.64 0.08 15.78
N ILE A 110 7.13 0.15 14.55
CA ILE A 110 6.44 0.75 13.41
C ILE A 110 6.71 -0.06 12.16
N GLY A 111 5.70 -0.23 11.31
CA GLY A 111 5.84 -0.94 10.05
C GLY A 111 4.77 -0.57 9.02
N TYR A 112 4.88 -1.21 7.85
CA TYR A 112 3.92 -1.08 6.76
C TYR A 112 3.15 -2.39 6.58
N VAL A 113 1.82 -2.28 6.56
CA VAL A 113 0.89 -3.41 6.43
C VAL A 113 -0.29 -2.99 5.57
N ASP A 114 -0.95 -3.98 4.95
CA ASP A 114 -2.17 -3.74 4.17
C ASP A 114 -3.32 -3.32 5.11
N TYR A 115 -4.24 -2.48 4.64
CA TYR A 115 -5.36 -1.98 5.47
C TYR A 115 -6.25 -3.11 6.01
N SER A 116 -6.44 -4.19 5.25
CA SER A 116 -7.13 -5.39 5.73
C SER A 116 -6.49 -6.00 6.99
N LYS A 117 -5.18 -5.85 7.17
CA LYS A 117 -4.46 -6.32 8.36
C LYS A 117 -4.64 -5.38 9.54
N LYS A 118 -4.76 -4.07 9.31
CA LYS A 118 -5.19 -3.13 10.34
C LYS A 118 -6.51 -3.59 10.94
N LEU A 119 -7.52 -3.83 10.11
CA LEU A 119 -8.84 -4.26 10.58
C LEU A 119 -8.78 -5.62 11.28
N LYS A 120 -8.03 -6.59 10.73
CA LYS A 120 -7.96 -7.94 11.29
C LYS A 120 -7.26 -8.03 12.64
N TYR A 121 -6.24 -7.22 12.87
CA TYR A 121 -5.40 -7.27 14.08
C TYR A 121 -5.56 -6.05 14.97
N ASP A 122 -6.57 -5.21 14.72
CA ASP A 122 -6.87 -3.98 15.45
C ASP A 122 -5.63 -3.09 15.63
N LEU A 123 -4.88 -2.89 14.53
CA LEU A 123 -3.63 -2.14 14.60
C LEU A 123 -3.90 -0.64 14.68
N SER A 124 -3.20 0.03 15.59
CA SER A 124 -3.06 1.48 15.55
C SER A 124 -2.25 1.89 14.32
N THR A 125 -2.70 2.94 13.63
CA THR A 125 -2.08 3.47 12.43
C THR A 125 -1.93 4.97 12.47
N ALA A 126 -0.80 5.45 11.96
CA ALA A 126 -0.54 6.89 11.88
C ALA A 126 -1.40 7.54 10.80
N VAL A 127 -1.77 8.79 11.06
CA VAL A 127 -2.15 9.77 10.04
C VAL A 127 -0.87 10.24 9.37
N ILE A 128 -0.80 10.20 8.04
CA ILE A 128 0.44 10.54 7.33
C ILE A 128 0.23 11.75 6.45
N GLN A 129 1.29 12.54 6.31
CA GLN A 129 1.30 13.62 5.34
C GLN A 129 1.28 13.04 3.93
N ASN A 130 0.48 13.62 3.04
CA ASN A 130 0.45 13.28 1.63
C ASN A 130 1.24 14.27 0.78
N LYS A 131 1.32 13.97 -0.52
CA LYS A 131 2.01 14.79 -1.53
C LYS A 131 1.55 16.25 -1.58
N SER A 132 0.30 16.52 -1.18
CA SER A 132 -0.27 17.88 -1.12
C SER A 132 -0.06 18.56 0.25
N GLY A 133 0.72 17.97 1.14
CA GLY A 133 1.02 18.49 2.47
C GLY A 133 -0.09 18.28 3.52
N ASN A 134 -1.16 17.55 3.19
CA ASN A 134 -2.29 17.34 4.08
C ASN A 134 -2.12 16.08 4.94
N TRP A 135 -2.74 16.08 6.12
CA TRP A 135 -2.75 14.94 7.04
C TRP A 135 -3.92 14.01 6.73
N VAL A 136 -3.62 12.79 6.26
CA VAL A 136 -4.64 11.85 5.77
C VAL A 136 -4.59 10.53 6.52
N SER A 137 -5.73 10.11 7.07
CA SER A 137 -5.91 8.81 7.70
C SER A 137 -6.07 7.70 6.65
N PRO A 138 -5.62 6.46 6.92
CA PRO A 138 -5.84 5.33 6.02
C PRO A 138 -7.31 4.93 6.02
N THR A 139 -8.09 5.43 5.08
CA THR A 139 -9.51 5.06 4.90
C THR A 139 -9.75 4.58 3.48
N LEU A 140 -10.78 3.76 3.27
CA LEU A 140 -11.18 3.34 1.93
C LEU A 140 -11.49 4.53 1.02
N LYS A 141 -12.13 5.58 1.57
CA LYS A 141 -12.41 6.82 0.84
C LYS A 141 -11.12 7.53 0.40
N ALA A 142 -10.16 7.70 1.30
CA ALA A 142 -8.88 8.34 0.98
C ALA A 142 -8.07 7.50 -0.03
N ALA A 143 -8.18 6.17 0.01
CA ALA A 143 -7.57 5.30 -0.98
C ALA A 143 -8.21 5.45 -2.36
N GLN A 144 -9.54 5.56 -2.42
CA GLN A 144 -10.27 5.83 -3.66
C GLN A 144 -9.92 7.19 -4.25
N GLU A 145 -9.69 8.21 -3.42
CA GLU A 145 -9.26 9.52 -3.91
C GLU A 145 -7.92 9.44 -4.65
N GLY A 146 -6.95 8.69 -4.12
CA GLY A 146 -5.72 8.43 -4.86
C GLY A 146 -5.98 7.58 -6.13
N ALA A 147 -6.76 6.51 -6.02
CA ALA A 147 -7.01 5.59 -7.14
C ALA A 147 -7.65 6.27 -8.36
N LYS A 148 -8.58 7.23 -8.17
CA LYS A 148 -9.21 8.01 -9.26
C LYS A 148 -8.22 8.82 -10.09
N ARG A 149 -7.05 9.14 -9.51
CA ARG A 149 -6.02 9.99 -10.13
C ARG A 149 -4.89 9.17 -10.74
N ALA A 150 -4.84 7.87 -10.42
CA ALA A 150 -3.89 6.98 -11.02
C ALA A 150 -4.24 6.70 -12.49
N HIS A 151 -3.22 6.51 -13.31
CA HIS A 151 -3.38 6.14 -14.72
C HIS A 151 -2.90 4.70 -14.91
N LEU A 152 -3.84 3.80 -15.16
CA LEU A 152 -3.57 2.40 -15.50
C LEU A 152 -3.83 2.22 -17.00
N ASP A 153 -2.76 2.11 -17.78
CA ASP A 153 -2.84 2.07 -19.24
C ASP A 153 -3.14 0.65 -19.74
N LYS A 154 -4.29 0.46 -20.38
CA LYS A 154 -4.68 -0.83 -20.98
C LYS A 154 -3.69 -1.33 -22.06
N ASN A 155 -2.97 -0.42 -22.72
CA ASN A 155 -1.96 -0.79 -23.72
C ASN A 155 -0.71 -1.40 -23.08
N LYS A 156 -0.49 -1.13 -21.80
CA LYS A 156 0.58 -1.71 -20.97
C LYS A 156 0.04 -2.74 -19.99
N ASP A 157 -1.07 -3.37 -20.33
CA ASP A 157 -1.74 -4.40 -19.52
C ASP A 157 -2.03 -3.94 -18.09
N PHE A 158 -2.37 -2.65 -17.95
CA PHE A 158 -2.63 -1.95 -16.70
C PHE A 158 -1.44 -1.95 -15.72
N TYR A 159 -0.23 -2.28 -16.18
CA TYR A 159 0.96 -2.22 -15.33
C TYR A 159 1.20 -0.78 -14.85
N GLY A 160 1.12 -0.57 -13.54
CA GLY A 160 1.33 0.73 -12.93
C GLY A 160 1.42 0.67 -11.41
N VAL A 161 2.11 1.65 -10.84
CA VAL A 161 2.11 1.90 -9.39
C VAL A 161 1.20 3.07 -9.11
N ILE A 162 0.18 2.84 -8.28
CA ILE A 162 -0.84 3.86 -7.97
C ILE A 162 -0.56 4.60 -6.66
N ALA A 163 0.57 4.33 -5.99
CA ALA A 163 1.00 5.07 -4.80
C ALA A 163 1.39 6.53 -5.14
N TYR A 164 1.37 7.39 -4.13
CA TYR A 164 1.88 8.76 -4.17
C TYR A 164 1.22 9.67 -5.22
N GLN A 165 -0.11 9.57 -5.33
CA GLN A 165 -0.92 10.42 -6.20
C GLN A 165 -1.13 11.81 -5.60
N ASP A 166 -1.38 12.80 -6.46
CA ASP A 166 -1.81 14.12 -6.04
C ASP A 166 -3.23 14.09 -5.43
N GLY A 167 -3.60 15.16 -4.72
CA GLY A 167 -4.95 15.36 -4.20
C GLY A 167 -4.99 15.52 -2.70
N LYS A 168 -5.76 16.52 -2.24
CA LYS A 168 -5.80 16.91 -0.81
C LYS A 168 -6.16 15.76 0.14
N ASP A 169 -7.04 14.86 -0.28
CA ASP A 169 -7.56 13.75 0.53
C ASP A 169 -6.96 12.39 0.11
N ALA A 170 -5.99 12.37 -0.81
CA ALA A 170 -5.41 11.13 -1.30
C ALA A 170 -4.44 10.54 -0.28
N TYR A 171 -4.68 9.30 0.14
CA TYR A 171 -3.73 8.57 0.98
C TYR A 171 -2.52 8.13 0.12
N PRO A 172 -1.27 8.43 0.52
CA PRO A 172 -0.12 8.27 -0.39
C PRO A 172 0.36 6.81 -0.51
N LEU A 173 -0.02 5.92 0.42
CA LEU A 173 0.38 4.52 0.43
C LEU A 173 -0.78 3.62 0.00
N ILE A 174 -1.07 3.62 -1.30
CA ILE A 174 -2.09 2.76 -1.92
C ILE A 174 -1.49 1.89 -3.00
N ALA A 175 -2.12 0.73 -3.21
CA ALA A 175 -1.73 -0.23 -4.24
C ALA A 175 -2.98 -0.89 -4.80
N THR A 176 -2.92 -1.25 -6.08
CA THR A 176 -3.87 -2.18 -6.69
C THR A 176 -3.25 -3.59 -6.72
N THR A 177 -4.09 -4.60 -6.91
CA THR A 177 -3.66 -5.98 -7.10
C THR A 177 -4.10 -6.47 -8.47
N PHE A 178 -3.37 -7.44 -9.00
CA PHE A 178 -3.56 -7.94 -10.36
C PHE A 178 -3.90 -9.43 -10.33
N VAL A 179 -4.74 -9.84 -11.26
CA VAL A 179 -5.01 -11.24 -11.58
C VAL A 179 -4.32 -11.53 -12.90
N LEU A 180 -3.57 -12.63 -12.95
CA LEU A 180 -2.88 -13.08 -14.15
C LEU A 180 -3.61 -14.31 -14.69
N LEU A 181 -3.99 -14.26 -15.98
CA LEU A 181 -4.60 -15.38 -16.68
C LEU A 181 -3.64 -15.91 -17.75
N PRO A 182 -3.53 -17.24 -17.91
CA PRO A 182 -2.74 -17.81 -18.99
C PRO A 182 -3.38 -17.51 -20.34
N TYR A 183 -2.56 -17.24 -21.35
CA TYR A 183 -3.03 -16.98 -22.73
C TYR A 183 -3.76 -18.17 -23.36
N GLU A 184 -3.38 -19.40 -22.97
CA GLU A 184 -3.87 -20.65 -23.57
C GLU A 184 -5.20 -21.14 -22.96
N GLY A 185 -5.55 -20.69 -21.74
CA GLY A 185 -6.70 -21.18 -20.96
C GLY A 185 -8.05 -20.58 -21.32
N LYS A 186 -8.36 -20.38 -22.61
CA LYS A 186 -9.46 -19.48 -23.04
C LYS A 186 -10.86 -19.87 -22.56
N ALA A 187 -11.17 -21.17 -22.52
CA ALA A 187 -12.47 -21.64 -22.03
C ALA A 187 -12.64 -21.35 -20.53
N GLN A 188 -11.64 -21.69 -19.72
CA GLN A 188 -11.61 -21.41 -18.28
C GLN A 188 -11.50 -19.90 -17.99
N ASN A 189 -10.78 -19.15 -18.81
CA ASN A 189 -10.67 -17.71 -18.67
C ASN A 189 -12.04 -17.04 -18.75
N ARG A 190 -12.97 -17.53 -19.58
CA ARG A 190 -14.32 -16.96 -19.65
C ARG A 190 -15.03 -17.06 -18.30
N GLU A 191 -15.05 -18.23 -17.68
CA GLU A 191 -15.67 -18.43 -16.36
C GLU A 191 -15.00 -17.58 -15.27
N ILE A 192 -13.66 -17.48 -15.31
CA ILE A 192 -12.91 -16.64 -14.37
C ILE A 192 -13.27 -15.16 -14.56
N LEU A 193 -13.38 -14.70 -15.81
CA LEU A 193 -13.78 -13.33 -16.12
C LEU A 193 -15.23 -13.04 -15.73
N ASP A 194 -16.14 -14.01 -15.91
CA ASP A 194 -17.53 -13.91 -15.47
C ASP A 194 -17.60 -13.78 -13.94
N PHE A 195 -16.79 -14.54 -13.19
CA PHE A 195 -16.64 -14.38 -11.75
C PHE A 195 -16.16 -12.97 -11.36
N PHE A 196 -15.12 -12.45 -12.01
CA PHE A 196 -14.64 -11.09 -11.71
C PHE A 196 -15.63 -10.01 -12.14
N ASN A 197 -16.39 -10.22 -13.22
CA ASN A 197 -17.46 -9.32 -13.61
C ASN A 197 -18.57 -9.26 -12.55
N TRP A 198 -19.00 -10.43 -12.07
CA TRP A 198 -19.94 -10.53 -10.96
C TRP A 198 -19.38 -9.86 -9.69
N ALA A 199 -18.10 -10.07 -9.38
CA ALA A 199 -17.45 -9.44 -8.25
C ALA A 199 -17.41 -7.91 -8.38
N PHE A 200 -17.22 -7.37 -9.59
CA PHE A 200 -17.31 -5.93 -9.84
C PHE A 200 -18.71 -5.35 -9.60
N GLU A 201 -19.76 -6.13 -9.86
CA GLU A 201 -21.16 -5.70 -9.73
C GLU A 201 -21.71 -5.89 -8.31
N HIS A 202 -21.30 -6.95 -7.62
CA HIS A 202 -21.91 -7.38 -6.35
C HIS A 202 -20.93 -7.41 -5.17
N GLY A 203 -19.63 -7.36 -5.42
CA GLY A 203 -18.59 -7.59 -4.41
C GLY A 203 -18.25 -6.39 -3.54
N GLN A 204 -18.78 -5.19 -3.81
CA GLN A 204 -18.33 -3.96 -3.13
C GLN A 204 -18.50 -4.00 -1.61
N ALA A 205 -19.65 -4.45 -1.12
CA ALA A 205 -19.91 -4.53 0.32
C ALA A 205 -18.95 -5.51 1.03
N LEU A 206 -18.72 -6.67 0.40
CA LEU A 206 -17.78 -7.68 0.91
C LEU A 206 -16.34 -7.17 0.90
N ALA A 207 -15.92 -6.52 -0.19
CA ALA A 207 -14.59 -5.91 -0.32
C ALA A 207 -14.36 -4.88 0.80
N ASN A 208 -15.33 -3.98 1.01
CA ASN A 208 -15.24 -2.95 2.04
C ASN A 208 -15.10 -3.55 3.44
N THR A 209 -15.88 -4.59 3.76
CA THR A 209 -15.84 -5.30 5.05
C THR A 209 -14.45 -5.91 5.32
N HIS A 210 -13.72 -6.28 4.26
CA HIS A 210 -12.36 -6.81 4.36
C HIS A 210 -11.26 -5.76 4.14
N GLY A 211 -11.60 -4.47 4.11
CA GLY A 211 -10.62 -3.39 4.00
C GLY A 211 -10.07 -3.17 2.59
N PHE A 212 -10.85 -3.50 1.56
CA PHE A 212 -10.55 -3.19 0.17
C PHE A 212 -11.60 -2.25 -0.40
N SER A 213 -11.17 -1.38 -1.31
CA SER A 213 -12.08 -0.52 -2.06
C SER A 213 -12.16 -1.01 -3.51
N MET A 214 -13.32 -0.85 -4.13
CA MET A 214 -13.49 -1.14 -5.55
C MET A 214 -12.72 -0.13 -6.39
N LEU A 215 -12.23 -0.59 -7.55
CA LEU A 215 -11.65 0.27 -8.58
C LEU A 215 -12.68 1.33 -9.04
N PRO A 216 -12.23 2.49 -9.55
CA PRO A 216 -13.10 3.45 -10.21
C PRO A 216 -13.92 2.79 -11.34
N LYS A 217 -15.15 3.27 -11.56
CA LYS A 217 -16.06 2.70 -12.56
C LYS A 217 -15.46 2.75 -13.96
N GLU A 218 -14.76 3.83 -14.26
CA GLU A 218 -14.07 4.09 -15.52
C GLU A 218 -12.98 3.03 -15.75
N THR A 219 -12.17 2.74 -14.73
CA THR A 219 -11.16 1.67 -14.78
C THR A 219 -11.79 0.30 -15.00
N ILE A 220 -12.92 0.00 -14.36
CA ILE A 220 -13.64 -1.28 -14.57
C ILE A 220 -14.15 -1.39 -16.02
N GLN A 221 -14.64 -0.30 -16.61
CA GLN A 221 -15.06 -0.28 -18.01
C GLN A 221 -13.88 -0.54 -18.97
N GLU A 222 -12.72 0.06 -18.69
CA GLU A 222 -11.50 -0.19 -19.45
C GLU A 222 -11.03 -1.64 -19.33
N ILE A 223 -11.09 -2.23 -18.14
CA ILE A 223 -10.77 -3.66 -17.91
C ILE A 223 -11.69 -4.56 -18.73
N ARG A 224 -13.00 -4.29 -18.74
CA ARG A 224 -13.96 -5.04 -19.56
C ARG A 224 -13.68 -4.90 -21.06
N ALA A 225 -13.29 -3.71 -21.52
CA ALA A 225 -12.88 -3.50 -22.90
C ALA A 225 -11.61 -4.30 -23.23
N TYR A 226 -10.60 -4.24 -22.36
CA TYR A 226 -9.35 -5.00 -22.48
C TYR A 226 -9.59 -6.51 -22.56
N TRP A 227 -10.47 -7.07 -21.73
CA TRP A 227 -10.82 -8.50 -21.79
C TRP A 227 -11.35 -8.91 -23.16
N ARG A 228 -12.24 -8.10 -23.75
CA ARG A 228 -12.79 -8.33 -25.09
C ARG A 228 -11.76 -8.20 -26.19
N GLU A 229 -10.75 -7.34 -26.01
CA GLU A 229 -9.71 -7.06 -27.01
C GLU A 229 -8.57 -8.09 -26.98
N LYS A 230 -8.13 -8.51 -25.78
CA LYS A 230 -6.87 -9.27 -25.61
C LYS A 230 -7.04 -10.67 -25.01
N VAL A 231 -8.09 -10.93 -24.23
CA VAL A 231 -8.23 -12.20 -23.48
C VAL A 231 -9.21 -13.14 -24.17
N LEU A 232 -10.34 -12.62 -24.64
CA LEU A 232 -11.42 -13.41 -25.24
C LEU A 232 -11.32 -13.56 -26.77
N GLN A 233 -10.40 -12.83 -27.44
CA GLN A 233 -10.16 -13.02 -28.87
C GLN A 233 -9.36 -14.30 -29.14
N PRO A 234 -9.57 -14.99 -30.28
CA PRO A 234 -8.63 -16.02 -30.76
C PRO A 234 -7.24 -15.40 -30.93
N PRO A 235 -6.14 -16.19 -30.82
CA PRO A 235 -4.82 -15.63 -31.06
C PRO A 235 -4.84 -15.10 -32.49
N LYS A 236 -4.39 -13.85 -32.72
CA LYS A 236 -3.86 -13.54 -34.04
C LYS A 236 -2.79 -14.60 -34.26
N GLN A 237 -2.94 -15.44 -35.29
CA GLN A 237 -1.81 -16.23 -35.78
C GLN A 237 -0.61 -15.29 -35.78
N MET A 238 0.53 -15.72 -35.23
CA MET A 238 1.78 -15.02 -35.44
C MET A 238 1.98 -14.93 -36.96
N GLN A 239 1.50 -13.84 -37.56
CA GLN A 239 1.77 -13.51 -38.94
C GLN A 239 3.19 -12.99 -38.94
N GLY A 240 4.11 -13.85 -39.36
CA GLY A 240 5.51 -13.49 -39.62
C GLY A 240 6.49 -14.42 -38.94
N VAL A 241 6.81 -15.53 -39.63
CA VAL A 241 8.20 -15.92 -39.84
C VAL A 241 8.87 -14.84 -40.67
#